data_AF-A0A958AKW5-F1
#
_entry.id   AF-A0A958AKW5-F1
#
_cell.length_a   1.000
_cell.length_b   1.000
_cell.length_c   1.000
_cell.angle_alpha   90.00
_cell.angle_beta   90.00
_cell.angle_gamma   90.00
#
_symmetry.space_group_name_H-M   'P 1'
#
loop_
_entity.id
_entity.type
_entity.pdbx_description
1 polymer ?
#
loop_
_entity_poly.entity_id
_entity_poly.type
_entity_poly.pdbx_seq_one_letter_code
_entity_poly.pdbx_strand_id
1 'polypeptide(L)' 'MKLKCKIQPYQINATALMVDCFEPGINEELGKKLVHHGPLRVVFRDNGFVSDAVKINVEQIFKQLSPGTEVKSI' A
#
# COMPACT_ATOMS: atom_id res chain seq x y z
N MET A 1 2.94 7.54 -15.67
CA MET A 1 1.83 7.39 -14.70
C MET A 1 2.29 7.87 -13.34
N LYS A 2 1.62 8.86 -12.73
CA LYS A 2 1.89 9.24 -11.33
C LYS A 2 1.15 8.24 -10.43
N LEU A 3 1.84 7.59 -9.49
CA LEU A 3 1.16 6.81 -8.46
C LEU A 3 0.25 7.74 -7.64
N LYS A 4 -0.97 7.27 -7.34
CA LYS A 4 -1.91 7.96 -6.45
C LYS A 4 -1.45 7.98 -4.98
N CYS A 5 -0.44 7.17 -4.65
CA CYS A 5 0.16 7.12 -3.32
C CYS A 5 1.51 7.81 -3.35
N LYS A 6 1.83 8.55 -2.29
CA LYS A 6 3.17 9.11 -2.10
C LYS A 6 4.04 8.02 -1.48
N ILE A 7 4.99 7.54 -2.26
CA ILE A 7 6.10 6.73 -1.72
C ILE A 7 7.05 7.71 -1.04
N GLN A 8 7.13 7.68 0.27
CA GLN A 8 8.09 8.46 1.03
C GLN A 8 9.31 7.58 1.36
N PRO A 9 10.53 7.99 0.96
CA PRO A 9 11.73 7.39 1.50
C PRO A 9 11.88 7.84 2.95
N TYR A 10 11.85 6.92 3.92
CA TYR A 10 12.12 7.25 5.30
C TYR A 10 13.60 7.63 5.47
N GLN A 11 13.88 8.90 5.77
CA GLN A 11 15.24 9.48 5.85
C GLN A 11 15.92 9.22 7.21
N ILE A 12 16.04 7.97 7.66
CA ILE A 12 16.91 7.63 8.82
C ILE A 12 17.85 6.45 8.54
N ASN A 13 17.60 5.63 7.52
CA ASN A 13 18.40 4.43 7.24
C ASN A 13 17.97 3.74 5.93
N ALA A 14 18.02 4.45 4.80
CA ALA A 14 18.07 4.00 3.39
C ALA A 14 17.22 2.80 2.86
N THR A 15 16.39 2.11 3.64
CA THR A 15 15.74 0.84 3.19
C THR A 15 14.26 0.76 3.54
N ALA A 16 13.71 1.74 4.26
CA ALA A 16 12.30 1.77 4.63
C ALA A 16 11.49 2.66 3.68
N LEU A 17 10.83 2.04 2.68
CA LEU A 17 9.80 2.72 1.87
C LEU A 17 8.48 2.67 2.63
N MET A 18 7.95 3.84 2.97
CA MET A 18 6.60 4.01 3.50
C MET A 18 5.70 4.52 2.38
N VAL A 19 4.54 3.90 2.22
CA VAL A 19 3.56 4.33 1.22
C VAL A 19 2.30 4.79 1.92
N ASP A 20 1.96 6.06 1.72
CA ASP A 20 0.72 6.66 2.21
C ASP A 20 -0.20 6.97 1.03
N CYS A 21 -1.35 6.29 1.00
CA CYS A 21 -2.37 6.48 -0.02
C CYS A 21 -3.50 7.36 0.50
N PHE A 22 -3.35 8.68 0.34
CA PHE A 22 -4.40 9.63 0.72
C PHE A 22 -5.46 9.82 -0.35
N GLU A 23 -5.19 9.53 -1.62
CA GLU A 23 -6.19 9.73 -2.67
C GLU A 23 -7.21 8.57 -2.74
N PRO A 24 -8.50 8.86 -3.00
CA PRO A 24 -9.50 7.83 -3.19
C PRO A 24 -9.30 7.04 -4.50
N GLY A 25 -9.89 5.85 -4.52
CA GLY A 25 -9.85 4.95 -5.67
C GLY A 25 -8.65 4.01 -5.63
N ILE A 26 -8.31 3.49 -4.45
CA ILE A 26 -7.39 2.37 -4.28
C ILE A 26 -8.07 1.11 -4.87
N ASN A 27 -7.40 0.49 -5.83
CA ASN A 27 -7.84 -0.73 -6.52
C ASN A 27 -6.79 -1.84 -6.41
N GLU A 28 -7.14 -3.05 -6.84
CA GLU A 28 -6.24 -4.21 -6.75
C GLU A 28 -4.97 -4.05 -7.59
N GLU A 29 -5.05 -3.35 -8.74
CA GLU A 29 -3.89 -3.07 -9.58
C GLU A 29 -2.85 -2.20 -8.85
N LEU A 30 -3.31 -1.17 -8.13
CA LEU A 30 -2.45 -0.34 -7.30
C LEU A 30 -1.84 -1.16 -6.17
N GLY A 31 -2.63 -1.98 -5.47
CA GLY A 31 -2.12 -2.89 -4.43
C GLY A 31 -1.03 -3.82 -4.95
N LYS A 32 -1.23 -4.44 -6.12
CA LYS A 32 -0.21 -5.27 -6.78
C LYS A 32 1.04 -4.47 -7.09
N LYS A 33 0.94 -3.27 -7.67
CA LYS A 33 2.11 -2.42 -7.95
C LYS A 33 2.90 -2.11 -6.67
N LEU A 34 2.21 -1.77 -5.59
CA LEU A 34 2.83 -1.45 -4.30
C LEU A 34 3.56 -2.65 -3.70
N VAL A 35 3.01 -3.87 -3.79
CA VAL A 35 3.72 -5.08 -3.35
C VAL A 35 5.06 -5.26 -4.05
N HIS A 36 5.12 -5.02 -5.37
CA HIS A 36 6.36 -5.18 -6.14
C HIS A 36 7.46 -4.17 -5.75
N HIS A 37 7.08 -3.06 -5.12
CA HIS A 37 8.04 -2.09 -4.58
C HIS A 37 8.67 -2.53 -3.25
N GLY A 38 8.22 -3.65 -2.65
CA GLY A 38 8.76 -4.19 -1.40
C GLY A 38 8.77 -3.22 -0.21
N PRO A 39 7.70 -2.43 0.05
CA PRO A 39 7.69 -1.51 1.17
C PRO A 39 7.72 -2.26 2.51
N LEU A 40 8.33 -1.66 3.53
CA LEU A 40 8.26 -2.21 4.89
C LEU A 40 6.91 -1.93 5.55
N ARG A 41 6.28 -0.81 5.18
CA ARG A 41 4.97 -0.40 5.71
C ARG A 41 4.15 0.30 4.64
N VAL A 42 2.86 -0.04 4.58
CA VAL A 42 1.88 0.64 3.73
C VAL A 42 0.68 1.04 4.58
N VAL A 43 0.30 2.31 4.48
CA VAL A 43 -0.87 2.87 5.17
C VAL A 43 -1.89 3.34 4.14
N PHE A 44 -3.07 2.73 4.20
CA PHE A 44 -4.21 3.10 3.39
C PHE A 44 -5.23 3.87 4.23
N ARG A 45 -5.96 4.80 3.60
CA ARG A 45 -7.20 5.32 4.20
C ARG A 45 -8.32 4.29 4.06
N ASP A 46 -9.10 4.07 5.10
CA ASP A 46 -10.21 3.10 5.10
C ASP A 46 -11.25 3.43 4.01
N ASN A 47 -11.66 4.70 3.92
CA ASN A 47 -12.54 5.20 2.86
C ASN A 47 -11.82 5.46 1.52
N GLY A 48 -10.54 5.09 1.39
CA GLY A 48 -9.77 5.26 0.16
C GLY A 48 -10.00 4.13 -0.86
N PHE A 49 -10.48 2.96 -0.41
CA PHE A 49 -10.75 1.81 -1.26
C PHE A 49 -12.02 2.01 -2.09
N VAL A 50 -12.02 1.46 -3.32
CA VAL A 50 -13.23 1.49 -4.17
C VAL A 50 -14.37 0.63 -3.61
N SER A 51 -14.05 -0.35 -2.77
CA SER A 51 -15.00 -1.23 -2.08
C SER A 51 -14.28 -1.98 -0.95
N ASP A 52 -15.03 -2.43 0.05
CA ASP A 52 -14.51 -3.28 1.13
C ASP A 52 -13.94 -4.61 0.60
N ALA A 53 -14.54 -5.16 -0.47
CA ALA A 53 -14.01 -6.34 -1.16
C ALA A 53 -12.58 -6.09 -1.70
N VAL A 54 -12.32 -4.87 -2.20
CA VAL A 54 -10.99 -4.50 -2.69
C VAL A 54 -10.00 -4.34 -1.55
N LYS A 55 -10.44 -3.79 -0.40
CA LYS A 55 -9.61 -3.73 0.81
C LYS A 55 -9.12 -5.11 1.22
N ILE A 56 -10.05 -6.06 1.37
CA ILE A 56 -9.74 -7.45 1.72
C ILE A 56 -8.77 -8.06 0.69
N ASN A 57 -9.04 -7.90 -0.60
CA ASN A 57 -8.20 -8.44 -1.67
C ASN A 57 -6.78 -7.86 -1.63
N VAL A 58 -6.64 -6.55 -1.44
CA VAL A 58 -5.33 -5.90 -1.33
C VAL A 58 -4.57 -6.43 -0.11
N GLU A 59 -5.21 -6.52 1.05
CA GLU A 59 -4.57 -7.09 2.25
C GLU A 59 -4.12 -8.54 2.04
N GLN A 60 -4.92 -9.37 1.37
CA GLN A 60 -4.54 -10.75 1.01
C GLN A 60 -3.35 -10.78 0.05
N ILE A 61 -3.33 -9.92 -0.96
CA ILE A 61 -2.21 -9.79 -1.92
C ILE A 61 -0.90 -9.50 -1.18
N PHE A 62 -0.91 -8.57 -0.22
CA PHE A 62 0.27 -8.30 0.61
C PHE A 62 0.67 -9.50 1.47
N LYS A 63 -0.29 -10.18 2.13
CA LYS A 63 0.03 -11.38 2.93
C LYS A 63 0.67 -12.50 2.11
N GLN A 64 0.23 -12.69 0.87
CA GLN A 64 0.73 -13.76 0.00
C GLN A 64 2.09 -13.42 -0.62
N LEU A 65 2.27 -12.18 -1.09
CA LEU A 65 3.43 -11.80 -1.90
C LEU A 65 4.51 -11.05 -1.12
N SER A 66 4.15 -10.39 -0.01
CA SER A 66 5.07 -9.66 0.85
C SER A 66 4.67 -9.78 2.32
N PRO A 67 4.74 -10.98 2.91
CA PRO A 67 4.32 -11.23 4.30
C PRO A 67 5.09 -10.41 5.35
N GLY A 68 6.25 -9.86 4.97
CA GLY A 68 7.04 -8.95 5.81
C GLY A 68 6.62 -7.47 5.75
N THR A 69 5.70 -7.10 4.86
CA THR A 69 5.17 -5.73 4.79
C THR A 69 4.07 -5.54 5.83
N GLU A 70 4.21 -4.53 6.70
CA GLU A 70 3.13 -4.11 7.58
C GLU A 70 2.06 -3.34 6.80
N VAL A 71 0.83 -3.85 6.76
CA VAL A 71 -0.30 -3.18 6.12
C VAL A 71 -1.23 -2.62 7.19
N LYS A 72 -1.56 -1.32 7.10
CA LYS A 72 -2.53 -0.66 7.98
C LYS A 72 -3.59 0.09 7.19
N SER A 73 -4.79 0.14 7.77
CA SER A 73 -5.92 0.95 7.30
C SER A 73 -6.31 1.90 8.43
N ILE A 74 -6.43 3.20 8.15
CA ILE A 74 -6.80 4.25 9.13
C ILE A 74 -7.93 5.16 8.62
#